data_AF-A0A831VS66-F1
#
_entry.id   AF-A0A831VS66-F1
#
_cell.length_a   1.000
_cell.length_b   1.000
_cell.length_c   1.000
_cell.angle_alpha   90.00
_cell.angle_beta   90.00
_cell.angle_gamma   90.00
#
_symmetry.space_group_name_H-M   'P 1'
#
loop_
_entity.id
_entity.type
_entity.pdbx_description
1 polymer ?
#
loop_
_entity_poly.entity_id
_entity_poly.type
_entity_poly.pdbx_seq_one_letter_code
_entity_poly.pdbx_strand_id
1 'polypeptide(L)'
;MKQNIFYYPLGYGYEISLGEKANEMKQRAKVFLEQYNGEIDWALDKFGGYNASDLELISTITYVHRNLDERGQQININEISQRVLSIKPRFPVEKIKEKAESLRGLSLLS
;
A
#
# COMPACT_ATOMS: atom_id res chain seq x y z
N MET A 1 13.27 -19.14 2.45
CA MET A 1 12.34 -18.94 1.31
C MET A 1 12.90 -19.76 0.16
N LYS A 2 12.12 -20.64 -0.47
CA LYS A 2 12.51 -21.28 -1.74
C LYS A 2 11.81 -20.49 -2.85
N GLN A 3 12.59 -19.99 -3.81
CA GLN A 3 12.08 -19.27 -4.97
C GLN A 3 12.44 -20.10 -6.20
N ASN A 4 11.42 -20.50 -6.97
CA ASN A 4 11.62 -21.09 -8.29
C ASN A 4 11.27 -20.03 -9.34
N ILE A 5 12.16 -19.88 -10.33
CA ILE A 5 11.94 -18.97 -11.46
C ILE A 5 11.25 -19.78 -12.56
N PHE A 6 10.08 -19.31 -12.99
CA PHE A 6 9.37 -19.88 -14.14
C PHE A 6 9.38 -18.90 -15.30
N TYR A 7 9.67 -19.41 -16.50
CA TYR A 7 9.62 -18.67 -17.75
C TYR A 7 8.26 -18.90 -18.42
N TYR A 8 7.51 -17.81 -18.59
CA TYR A 8 6.30 -17.76 -19.40
C TYR A 8 6.61 -17.10 -20.75
N PRO A 9 5.82 -17.34 -21.81
CA PRO A 9 6.07 -16.77 -23.14
C PRO A 9 6.15 -15.24 -23.20
N LEU A 10 5.65 -14.53 -22.18
CA LEU A 10 5.61 -13.07 -22.07
C LEU A 10 6.43 -12.51 -20.88
N GLY A 11 7.22 -13.33 -20.16
CA GLY A 11 8.04 -12.85 -19.04
C GLY A 11 8.45 -13.94 -18.04
N TYR A 12 9.10 -13.56 -16.94
CA TYR A 12 9.43 -14.46 -15.83
C TYR A 12 8.63 -14.10 -14.58
N GLY A 13 8.33 -15.10 -13.76
CA GLY A 13 7.61 -14.94 -12.49
C GLY A 13 8.23 -15.77 -11.38
N TYR A 14 7.85 -15.44 -10.14
CA TYR A 14 8.23 -16.19 -8.94
C TYR A 14 7.00 -16.87 -8.37
N GLU A 15 7.12 -18.16 -8.08
CA GLU A 15 6.15 -18.87 -7.24
C GLU A 15 6.68 -18.90 -5.80
N ILE A 16 5.88 -18.43 -4.85
CA ILE A 16 6.20 -18.47 -3.43
C ILE A 16 5.61 -19.75 -2.85
N SER A 17 6.46 -20.61 -2.31
CA SER A 17 6.08 -21.85 -1.64
C SER A 17 6.48 -21.83 -0.16
N LEU A 18 5.79 -22.64 0.64
CA LEU A 18 6.09 -22.77 2.06
C LEU A 18 7.51 -23.33 2.26
N GLY A 19 8.32 -22.62 3.05
CA GLY A 19 9.62 -23.12 3.50
C GLY A 19 9.49 -24.06 4.70
N GLU A 20 10.59 -24.75 5.04
CA GLU A 20 10.64 -25.76 6.11
C GLU A 20 10.13 -25.25 7.48
N LYS A 21 10.35 -23.97 7.79
CA LYS A 21 9.92 -23.33 9.06
C LYS A 21 8.57 -22.62 8.99
N ALA A 22 7.79 -22.81 7.92
CA ALA A 22 6.54 -22.06 7.74
C ALA A 22 5.53 -22.30 8.88
N ASN A 23 5.40 -23.55 9.35
CA ASN A 23 4.50 -23.88 10.47
C ASN A 23 4.97 -23.26 11.79
N GLU A 24 6.27 -23.25 12.04
CA GLU A 24 6.86 -22.63 13.23
C GLU A 24 6.60 -21.12 13.24
N MET A 25 6.75 -20.45 12.09
CA MET A 25 6.44 -19.03 11.95
C MET A 25 4.96 -18.73 12.20
N LYS A 26 4.05 -19.55 11.68
CA LYS A 26 2.61 -19.40 11.94
C LYS A 26 2.29 -19.48 13.44
N GLN A 27 2.92 -20.41 14.17
CA GLN A 27 2.70 -20.53 15.61
C GLN A 27 3.23 -19.32 16.38
N ARG A 28 4.41 -18.81 16.02
CA ARG A 28 4.97 -17.60 16.67
C ARG A 28 4.13 -16.35 16.41
N ALA A 29 3.54 -16.24 15.22
CA ALA A 29 2.71 -15.10 14.85
C ALA A 29 1.27 -15.22 15.35
N LYS A 30 0.84 -16.38 15.86
CA LYS A 30 -0.56 -16.68 16.19
C LYS A 30 -1.20 -15.61 17.07
N VAL A 31 -0.56 -15.26 18.18
CA VAL A 31 -1.09 -14.26 19.13
C VAL A 31 -1.28 -12.90 18.46
N PHE A 32 -0.33 -12.47 17.63
CA PHE A 32 -0.43 -11.20 16.88
C PHE A 32 -1.57 -11.25 15.85
N LEU A 33 -1.66 -12.35 15.09
CA LEU A 33 -2.68 -12.51 14.07
C LEU A 33 -4.08 -12.56 14.69
N GLU A 34 -4.25 -13.24 15.83
CA GLU A 34 -5.52 -13.26 16.57
C GLU A 34 -5.87 -11.88 17.13
N GLN A 35 -4.88 -11.15 17.65
CA GLN A 35 -5.06 -9.82 18.22
C GLN A 35 -5.53 -8.79 17.17
N TYR A 36 -4.97 -8.84 15.96
CA TYR A 36 -5.19 -7.83 14.92
C TYR A 36 -5.97 -8.36 13.71
N ASN A 37 -6.70 -9.47 13.88
CA ASN A 37 -7.36 -10.13 12.74
C ASN A 37 -8.30 -9.18 11.99
N GLY A 38 -9.09 -8.37 12.73
CA GLY A 38 -10.03 -7.44 12.14
C GLY A 38 -9.36 -6.32 11.33
N GLU A 39 -8.26 -5.77 11.84
CA GLU A 39 -7.48 -4.73 11.16
C GLU A 39 -6.74 -5.26 9.94
N ILE A 40 -6.24 -6.49 10.02
CA ILE A 40 -5.61 -7.17 8.87
C ILE A 40 -6.66 -7.44 7.80
N ASP A 41 -7.82 -8.00 8.16
CA ASP A 41 -8.92 -8.26 7.22
C ASP A 41 -9.40 -6.95 6.57
N TRP A 42 -9.53 -5.87 7.35
CA TRP A 42 -9.85 -4.56 6.82
C TRP A 42 -8.80 -4.06 5.82
N ALA A 43 -7.52 -4.21 6.14
CA ALA A 43 -6.45 -3.79 5.22
C ALA A 43 -6.46 -4.60 3.93
N LEU A 44 -6.71 -5.91 4.00
CA LEU A 44 -6.84 -6.77 2.84
C LEU A 44 -8.09 -6.45 2.00
N ASP A 45 -9.23 -6.17 2.64
CA ASP A 45 -10.46 -5.73 1.96
C ASP A 45 -10.25 -4.40 1.22
N LYS A 46 -9.62 -3.42 1.87
CA LYS A 46 -9.43 -2.07 1.29
C LYS A 46 -8.31 -2.00 0.27
N PHE A 47 -7.25 -2.79 0.44
CA PHE A 47 -6.02 -2.63 -0.36
C PHE A 47 -5.56 -3.89 -1.08
N GLY A 48 -6.09 -5.07 -0.77
CA GLY A 48 -5.63 -6.34 -1.36
C GLY A 48 -5.87 -6.48 -2.87
N GLY A 49 -6.83 -5.72 -3.41
CA GLY A 49 -7.08 -5.66 -4.86
C GLY A 49 -6.14 -4.72 -5.64
N TYR A 50 -5.29 -3.94 -4.95
CA TYR A 50 -4.38 -3.01 -5.60
C TYR A 50 -3.08 -3.70 -6.03
N ASN A 51 -2.63 -3.36 -7.23
CA ASN A 51 -1.30 -3.77 -7.69
C ASN A 51 -0.20 -2.90 -7.05
N ALA A 52 1.06 -3.28 -7.29
CA ALA A 52 2.21 -2.56 -6.77
C ALA A 52 2.24 -1.06 -7.14
N SER A 53 1.81 -0.70 -8.35
CA SER A 53 1.77 0.70 -8.81
C SER A 53 0.74 1.53 -8.03
N ASP A 54 -0.43 0.94 -7.76
CA ASP A 54 -1.49 1.60 -6.99
C ASP A 54 -1.10 1.76 -5.51
N LEU A 55 -0.51 0.72 -4.90
CA LEU A 55 0.01 0.79 -3.53
C LEU A 55 1.14 1.80 -3.39
N GLU A 56 2.01 1.90 -4.39
CA GLU A 56 3.08 2.91 -4.43
C GLU A 56 2.51 4.34 -4.49
N LEU A 57 1.44 4.57 -5.24
CA LEU A 57 0.77 5.87 -5.27
C LEU A 57 0.13 6.19 -3.91
N ILE A 58 -0.65 5.25 -3.36
CA ILE A 58 -1.34 5.40 -2.06
C ILE A 58 -0.34 5.73 -0.94
N SER A 59 0.74 4.96 -0.85
CA SER A 59 1.80 5.21 0.15
C SER A 59 2.46 6.58 -0.01
N THR A 60 2.68 7.04 -1.25
CA THR A 60 3.23 8.37 -1.52
C THR A 60 2.26 9.48 -1.07
N ILE A 61 0.96 9.32 -1.33
CA ILE A 61 -0.08 10.26 -0.88
C ILE A 61 -0.09 10.35 0.65
N THR A 62 -0.15 9.21 1.35
CA THR A 62 -0.16 9.15 2.82
C THR A 62 1.10 9.78 3.41
N TYR A 63 2.26 9.56 2.80
CA TYR A 63 3.51 10.20 3.22
C TYR A 63 3.46 11.73 3.08
N VAL A 64 3.01 12.23 1.94
CA VAL A 64 2.89 13.69 1.69
C VAL A 64 1.93 14.33 2.67
N HIS A 65 0.77 13.71 2.91
CA HIS A 65 -0.22 14.19 3.87
C HIS A 65 0.39 14.33 5.27
N ARG A 66 1.01 13.26 5.79
CA ARG A 66 1.68 13.30 7.11
C ARG A 66 2.74 14.38 7.18
N ASN A 67 3.54 14.55 6.13
CA ASN A 67 4.57 15.57 6.10
C ASN A 67 4.03 17.01 6.09
N LEU A 68 2.89 17.24 5.43
CA LEU A 68 2.18 18.52 5.47
C LEU A 68 1.64 18.80 6.88
N ASP A 69 1.01 17.78 7.49
CA ASP A 69 0.41 17.85 8.82
C ASP A 69 1.45 18.15 9.91
N GLU A 70 2.56 17.41 9.93
CA GLU A 70 3.68 17.62 10.85
C GLU A 70 4.30 19.02 10.76
N ARG A 71 4.16 19.67 9.60
CA ARG A 71 4.68 21.02 9.34
C ARG A 71 3.62 22.12 9.53
N GLY A 72 2.40 21.77 9.94
CA GLY A 72 1.28 22.70 10.05
C GLY A 72 0.94 23.39 8.72
N GLN A 73 1.25 22.74 7.60
CA GLN A 73 0.98 23.25 6.26
C GLN A 73 -0.46 22.96 5.85
N GLN A 74 -0.92 23.64 4.80
CA GLN A 74 -2.27 23.45 4.30
C GLN A 74 -2.47 22.01 3.78
N ILE A 75 -3.40 21.28 4.41
CA ILE A 75 -3.79 19.94 3.98
C ILE A 75 -5.05 20.07 3.13
N ASN A 76 -4.87 20.23 1.83
CA ASN A 76 -5.97 20.08 0.88
C ASN A 76 -5.54 19.16 -0.27
N ILE A 77 -6.53 18.58 -0.94
CA ILE A 77 -6.31 17.58 -1.99
C ILE A 77 -5.47 18.14 -3.14
N ASN A 78 -5.60 19.42 -3.49
CA ASN A 78 -4.78 20.03 -4.55
C ASN A 78 -3.32 20.13 -4.14
N GLU A 79 -3.03 20.58 -2.91
CA GLU A 79 -1.66 20.70 -2.41
C GLU A 79 -0.99 19.33 -2.29
N ILE A 80 -1.70 18.35 -1.72
CA ILE A 80 -1.24 16.95 -1.67
C ILE A 80 -0.94 16.46 -3.10
N SER A 81 -1.85 16.70 -4.04
CA SER A 81 -1.70 16.20 -5.41
C SER A 81 -0.51 16.81 -6.14
N GLN A 82 -0.27 18.12 -5.97
CA GLN A 82 0.88 18.79 -6.58
C GLN A 82 2.21 18.27 -6.01
N ARG A 83 2.26 18.02 -4.70
CA ARG A 83 3.46 17.48 -4.05
C ARG A 83 3.72 16.02 -4.40
N VAL A 84 2.67 15.22 -4.53
CA VAL A 84 2.81 13.84 -5.03
C VAL A 84 3.25 13.84 -6.48
N LEU A 85 2.70 14.73 -7.33
CA LEU A 85 3.11 14.86 -8.73
C LEU A 85 4.59 15.22 -8.86
N SER A 86 5.12 16.10 -8.01
CA SER A 86 6.54 16.45 -8.03
C SER A 86 7.45 15.28 -7.60
N ILE A 87 6.99 14.39 -6.72
CA ILE A 87 7.74 13.20 -6.27
C ILE A 87 7.59 12.04 -7.27
N LYS A 88 6.40 11.85 -7.85
CA LYS A 88 6.06 10.73 -8.75
C LYS A 88 5.35 11.25 -10.02
N PRO A 89 6.09 11.90 -10.94
CA PRO A 89 5.51 12.59 -12.10
C PRO A 89 4.81 11.68 -13.11
N ARG A 90 5.03 10.35 -13.03
CA ARG A 90 4.40 9.38 -13.93
C ARG A 90 2.92 9.14 -13.67
N PHE A 91 2.38 9.57 -12.53
CA PHE A 91 0.95 9.43 -12.23
C PHE A 91 0.20 10.67 -12.72
N PRO A 92 -0.88 10.51 -13.52
CA PRO A 92 -1.75 11.63 -13.89
C PRO A 92 -2.33 12.30 -12.64
N VAL A 93 -2.41 13.63 -12.64
CA VAL A 93 -2.85 14.39 -11.46
C VAL A 93 -4.29 14.04 -11.07
N GLU A 94 -5.14 13.71 -12.05
CA GLU A 94 -6.51 13.25 -11.84
C GLU A 94 -6.55 11.94 -11.03
N LYS A 95 -5.67 10.98 -11.37
CA LYS A 95 -5.53 9.72 -10.63
C LYS A 95 -5.04 9.97 -9.20
N ILE A 96 -4.12 10.92 -9.01
CA ILE A 96 -3.64 11.29 -7.67
C ILE A 96 -4.79 11.86 -6.84
N LYS A 97 -5.58 12.80 -7.41
CA LYS A 97 -6.74 13.40 -6.75
C LYS A 97 -7.79 12.36 -6.38
N GLU A 98 -8.16 11.49 -7.32
CA GLU A 98 -9.12 10.41 -7.09
C GLU A 98 -8.69 9.51 -5.93
N LYS A 99 -7.40 9.11 -5.87
CA LYS A 99 -6.89 8.29 -4.78
C LYS A 99 -6.80 9.03 -3.46
N ALA A 100 -6.41 10.31 -3.47
CA ALA A 100 -6.41 11.12 -2.25
C ALA A 100 -7.83 11.28 -1.69
N GLU A 101 -8.83 11.49 -2.55
CA GLU A 101 -10.24 11.52 -2.15
C GLU A 101 -10.73 10.19 -1.59
N SER A 102 -10.37 9.07 -2.22
CA SER A 102 -10.69 7.74 -1.70
C SER A 102 -10.11 7.50 -0.31
N LEU A 103 -8.86 7.92 -0.05
CA LEU A 103 -8.21 7.78 1.25
C LEU A 103 -8.84 8.71 2.31
N ARG A 104 -9.26 9.91 1.92
CA ARG A 104 -10.04 10.81 2.78
C ARG A 104 -11.39 10.19 3.16
N GLY A 105 -12.07 9.55 2.22
CA GLY A 105 -13.31 8.80 2.47
C GLY A 105 -13.13 7.61 3.42
N LEU A 106 -11.92 7.06 3.53
CA LEU A 106 -11.54 6.03 4.51
C LEU A 106 -11.05 6.61 5.85
N SER A 107 -11.10 7.93 6.03
CA SER A 107 -10.55 8.64 7.21
C SER A 107 -9.06 8.40 7.44
N LEU A 108 -8.30 8.12 6.36
CA LEU A 108 -6.84 7.95 6.42
C LEU A 108 -6.09 9.25 6.14
N LEU A 109 -6.78 10.25 5.62
CA LEU A 109 -6.31 11.62 5.48
C LEU A 109 -7.28 12.52 6.25
N SER A 110 -6.75 13.38 7.12
CA SER A 110 -7.47 14.47 7.79
C SER A 110 -7.73 15.66 6.88
#